data_AF-A0A1U8PYR7-F1
#
_entry.id   AF-A0A1U8PYR7-F1
#
_cell.length_a   1.000
_cell.length_b   1.000
_cell.length_c   1.000
_cell.angle_alpha   90.00
_cell.angle_beta   90.00
_cell.angle_gamma   90.00
#
_symmetry.space_group_name_H-M   'P 1'
#
loop_
_entity.id
_entity.type
_entity.pdbx_description
1 polymer ?
#
loop_
_entity_poly.entity_id
_entity_poly.type
_entity_poly.pdbx_seq_one_letter_code
_entity_poly.pdbx_strand_id
1 'polypeptide(L)'
;MSTTSTSDSAATGSTPEDVLRPSTAVDPGDMSEPSGSDVTQSLAFSSGNPGILETRGVMILYRDDIFSSTSQLPVDRKPYLCVLAVPNHLKPQNFCQFCDSFIQHILEMRLVRNDGMGDQYSVLIRLDNQNSADDFYKHFNGRRFSSQEEEVCRVLFIVDVQYAALIEHAQFSSASSMEEPYCPVCLERLDQDMSGILTTICNHSFHCSCISKWTDSSCPV
;
A
#
# COMPACT_ATOMS: atom_id res chain seq x y z
N MET A 1 47.69 44.44 -1.70
CA MET A 1 48.97 45.15 -1.90
C MET A 1 49.90 44.19 -2.64
N SER A 2 49.79 44.06 -3.96
CA SER A 2 50.41 44.87 -5.02
C SER A 2 51.69 44.20 -5.55
N THR A 3 51.65 43.72 -6.80
CA THR A 3 52.74 43.73 -7.82
C THR A 3 52.09 43.26 -9.16
N THR A 4 51.69 44.14 -10.10
CA THR A 4 52.43 44.87 -11.18
C THR A 4 52.84 43.94 -12.36
N SER A 5 52.05 43.88 -13.45
CA SER A 5 52.31 44.36 -14.84
C SER A 5 53.16 43.40 -15.72
N THR A 6 53.06 43.23 -17.06
CA THR A 6 52.72 44.14 -18.19
C THR A 6 52.62 43.34 -19.53
N SER A 7 51.73 43.78 -20.43
CA SER A 7 51.84 43.98 -21.92
C SER A 7 51.95 42.90 -23.01
N ASP A 8 51.29 43.30 -24.13
CA ASP A 8 51.42 43.01 -25.57
C ASP A 8 50.69 41.81 -26.18
N SER A 9 50.07 41.82 -27.37
CA SER A 9 49.59 42.79 -28.40
C SER A 9 49.71 42.02 -29.73
N ALA A 10 48.61 41.72 -30.44
CA ALA A 10 48.60 41.56 -31.90
C ALA A 10 47.17 41.41 -32.43
N ALA A 11 46.78 42.33 -33.29
CA ALA A 11 45.56 42.34 -34.08
C ALA A 11 45.92 42.16 -35.57
N THR A 12 45.09 41.45 -36.34
CA THR A 12 44.81 41.71 -37.79
C THR A 12 43.74 40.72 -38.27
N GLY A 13 42.54 41.21 -38.62
CA GLY A 13 42.00 41.24 -40.01
C GLY A 13 41.06 40.05 -40.25
N SER A 14 39.88 40.10 -40.87
CA SER A 14 39.21 41.07 -41.76
C SER A 14 37.72 40.65 -41.92
N THR A 15 36.88 41.62 -42.27
CA THR A 15 35.41 41.65 -42.54
C THR A 15 34.99 40.86 -43.82
N PRO A 16 33.69 40.79 -44.27
CA PRO A 16 32.49 41.56 -43.90
C PRO A 16 31.15 40.78 -43.79
N GLU A 17 30.13 41.60 -43.50
CA GLU A 17 28.70 41.37 -43.25
C GLU A 17 27.94 40.59 -44.35
N ASP A 18 26.90 39.83 -43.96
CA ASP A 18 25.58 40.01 -44.57
C ASP A 18 24.43 39.58 -43.65
N VAL A 19 23.32 40.28 -43.85
CA VAL A 19 22.08 40.40 -43.10
C VAL A 19 21.24 39.13 -43.14
N LEU A 20 20.49 38.84 -42.06
CA LEU A 20 19.06 38.44 -42.04
C LEU A 20 18.66 37.78 -40.69
N ARG A 21 17.87 38.52 -39.88
CA ARG A 21 16.83 37.96 -38.97
C ARG A 21 15.53 37.79 -39.80
N PRO A 22 14.50 37.00 -39.42
CA PRO A 22 14.11 36.65 -38.04
C PRO A 22 13.46 35.25 -37.79
N SER A 23 13.39 34.93 -36.48
CA SER A 23 12.30 34.25 -35.76
C SER A 23 12.05 32.71 -35.82
N THR A 24 11.54 32.26 -34.66
CA THR A 24 10.83 31.01 -34.32
C THR A 24 11.62 29.74 -34.04
N ALA A 25 11.85 29.46 -32.76
CA ALA A 25 11.57 28.16 -32.17
C ALA A 25 11.22 28.35 -30.69
N VAL A 26 9.95 28.12 -30.38
CA VAL A 26 9.42 27.87 -29.04
C VAL A 26 10.04 26.56 -28.56
N ASP A 27 10.75 26.62 -27.44
CA ASP A 27 11.25 25.45 -26.72
C ASP A 27 10.07 24.83 -25.96
N PRO A 28 9.66 23.57 -26.24
CA PRO A 28 8.61 22.92 -25.48
C PRO A 28 9.16 22.55 -24.12
N GLY A 29 8.43 22.97 -23.09
CA GLY A 29 8.81 22.86 -21.69
C GLY A 29 9.32 21.48 -21.29
N ASP A 30 10.35 21.55 -20.45
CA ASP A 30 10.79 20.54 -19.52
C ASP A 30 9.58 19.97 -18.76
N MET A 31 9.02 18.89 -19.29
CA MET A 31 8.12 18.01 -18.56
C MET A 31 9.02 17.14 -17.69
N SER A 32 9.39 17.67 -16.53
CA SER A 32 10.03 16.89 -15.49
C SER A 32 9.01 15.86 -15.01
N GLU A 33 9.07 14.65 -15.56
CA GLU A 33 8.42 13.47 -14.97
C GLU A 33 8.83 13.42 -13.49
N PRO A 34 7.87 13.44 -12.54
CA PRO A 34 8.23 13.37 -11.14
C PRO A 34 8.95 12.05 -10.91
N SER A 35 10.17 12.11 -10.40
CA SER A 35 10.92 10.92 -10.01
C SER A 35 10.04 10.10 -9.05
N GLY A 36 9.76 8.84 -9.39
CA GLY A 36 8.71 8.01 -8.77
C GLY A 36 8.80 7.80 -7.25
N SER A 37 9.84 8.30 -6.60
CA SER A 37 10.00 8.36 -5.15
C SER A 37 9.14 9.42 -4.46
N ASP A 38 8.64 10.44 -5.17
CA ASP A 38 7.95 11.57 -4.50
C ASP A 38 6.46 11.26 -4.19
N VAL A 39 5.85 10.35 -4.96
CA VAL A 39 4.40 10.03 -4.87
C VAL A 39 4.10 8.81 -3.99
N THR A 40 5.14 8.10 -3.55
CA THR A 40 5.01 6.83 -2.81
C THR A 40 5.71 6.89 -1.44
N GLN A 41 5.26 6.04 -0.52
CA GLN A 41 5.87 5.84 0.80
C GLN A 41 6.00 4.35 1.09
N SER A 42 6.99 3.97 1.89
CA SER A 42 7.22 2.58 2.30
C SER A 42 6.89 2.38 3.78
N LEU A 43 6.24 1.27 4.12
CA LEU A 43 5.96 0.87 5.50
C LEU A 43 6.41 -0.57 5.71
N ALA A 44 7.23 -0.81 6.73
CA ALA A 44 7.63 -2.16 7.11
C ALA A 44 6.56 -2.80 7.98
N PHE A 45 6.32 -4.10 7.78
CA PHE A 45 5.31 -4.85 8.52
C PHE A 45 5.77 -6.27 8.87
N SER A 46 5.12 -6.84 9.89
CA SER A 46 5.25 -8.26 10.24
C SER A 46 3.91 -8.93 10.58
N SER A 47 3.84 -10.24 10.37
CA SER A 47 2.75 -11.10 10.84
C SER A 47 3.30 -12.46 11.27
N GLY A 48 2.54 -13.18 12.08
CA GLY A 48 2.93 -14.44 12.70
C GLY A 48 3.50 -14.27 14.11
N ASN A 49 4.10 -15.36 14.59
CA ASN A 49 4.72 -15.43 15.91
C ASN A 49 6.25 -15.29 15.76
N PRO A 50 6.87 -14.24 16.32
CA PRO A 50 8.33 -14.03 16.27
C PRO A 50 9.17 -15.21 16.75
N GLY A 51 8.63 -16.04 17.65
CA GLY A 51 9.34 -17.21 18.20
C GLY A 51 9.14 -18.52 17.44
N ILE A 52 8.30 -18.55 16.40
CA ILE A 52 7.98 -19.78 15.66
C ILE A 52 8.14 -19.55 14.15
N LEU A 53 7.34 -18.65 13.59
CA LEU A 53 7.33 -18.29 12.18
C LEU A 53 6.78 -16.88 12.06
N GLU A 54 7.63 -15.96 11.63
CA GLU A 54 7.28 -14.56 11.39
C GLU A 54 7.50 -14.23 9.92
N THR A 55 6.45 -13.75 9.26
CA THR A 55 6.54 -13.16 7.93
C THR A 55 6.81 -11.68 8.08
N ARG A 56 7.85 -11.16 7.43
CA ARG A 56 8.15 -9.74 7.36
C ARG A 56 8.08 -9.25 5.93
N GLY A 57 7.80 -7.96 5.75
CA GLY A 57 7.81 -7.35 4.44
C GLY A 57 7.80 -5.83 4.50
N VAL A 58 7.86 -5.24 3.32
CA VAL A 58 7.72 -3.80 3.11
C VAL A 58 6.60 -3.59 2.10
N MET A 59 5.63 -2.77 2.48
CA MET A 59 4.55 -2.35 1.58
C MET A 59 4.85 -0.97 1.03
N ILE A 60 4.68 -0.81 -0.28
CA ILE A 60 4.85 0.45 -0.99
C ILE A 60 3.45 1.00 -1.26
N LEU A 61 3.16 2.18 -0.72
CA LEU A 61 1.85 2.82 -0.73
C LEU A 61 1.90 4.14 -1.50
N TYR A 62 0.81 4.50 -2.16
CA TYR A 62 0.63 5.87 -2.65
C TYR A 62 0.50 6.84 -1.47
N ARG A 63 1.14 8.00 -1.53
CA ARG A 63 1.05 8.97 -0.44
C ARG A 63 -0.28 9.70 -0.42
N ASP A 64 -0.87 9.79 0.75
CA ASP A 64 -2.19 10.35 0.97
C ASP A 64 -2.23 11.90 0.89
N ASP A 65 -1.13 12.58 1.21
CA ASP A 65 -1.01 14.05 1.17
C ASP A 65 -1.22 14.64 -0.24
N ILE A 66 -0.80 13.91 -1.27
CA ILE A 66 -0.93 14.33 -2.67
C ILE A 66 -2.37 14.15 -3.19
N PHE A 67 -3.03 13.07 -2.82
CA PHE A 67 -4.35 12.71 -3.37
C PHE A 67 -5.52 13.27 -2.56
N SER A 68 -5.35 13.47 -1.25
CA SER A 68 -6.35 14.15 -0.41
C SER A 68 -6.58 15.61 -0.84
N SER A 69 -5.55 16.30 -1.35
CA SER A 69 -5.66 17.70 -1.80
C SER A 69 -6.30 17.86 -3.18
N THR A 70 -6.19 16.85 -4.05
CA THR A 70 -6.66 16.90 -5.44
C THR A 70 -7.98 16.17 -5.67
N SER A 71 -8.48 15.41 -4.69
CA SER A 71 -9.66 14.51 -4.83
C SER A 71 -9.54 13.52 -6.00
N GLN A 72 -8.33 13.33 -6.52
CA GLN A 72 -8.04 12.41 -7.63
C GLN A 72 -7.46 11.13 -7.06
N LEU A 73 -7.88 9.99 -7.63
CA LEU A 73 -7.30 8.70 -7.30
C LEU A 73 -6.01 8.49 -8.12
N PRO A 74 -5.00 7.77 -7.60
CA PRO A 74 -3.77 7.51 -8.34
C PRO A 74 -4.04 6.83 -9.68
N VAL A 75 -3.33 7.26 -10.73
CA VAL A 75 -3.36 6.60 -12.05
C VAL A 75 -2.73 5.21 -11.94
N ASP A 76 -3.23 4.23 -12.69
CA ASP A 76 -2.75 2.84 -12.72
C ASP A 76 -2.69 2.11 -11.37
N ARG A 77 -3.45 2.60 -10.39
CA ARG A 77 -3.70 1.89 -9.12
C ARG A 77 -4.29 0.51 -9.39
N LYS A 78 -4.00 -0.42 -8.48
CA LYS A 78 -4.46 -1.81 -8.49
C LYS A 78 -5.56 -2.00 -7.45
N PRO A 79 -6.35 -3.10 -7.49
CA PRO A 79 -7.40 -3.38 -6.51
C PRO A 79 -6.83 -3.90 -5.18
N TYR A 80 -5.78 -3.24 -4.68
CA TYR A 80 -5.11 -3.54 -3.42
C TYR A 80 -5.09 -2.28 -2.57
N LEU A 81 -5.62 -2.39 -1.36
CA LEU A 81 -5.76 -1.30 -0.41
C LEU A 81 -5.07 -1.66 0.90
N CYS A 82 -4.64 -0.64 1.62
CA CYS A 82 -4.18 -0.75 2.99
C CYS A 82 -5.00 0.19 3.87
N VAL A 83 -5.65 -0.36 4.91
CA VAL A 83 -6.17 0.43 6.01
C VAL A 83 -5.07 0.56 7.05
N LEU A 84 -4.60 1.79 7.26
CA LEU A 84 -3.54 2.10 8.20
C LEU A 84 -4.10 2.35 9.61
N ALA A 85 -3.24 2.11 10.60
CA ALA A 85 -3.44 2.60 11.97
C ALA A 85 -4.76 2.17 12.61
N VAL A 86 -5.22 0.94 12.33
CA VAL A 86 -6.41 0.39 12.97
C VAL A 86 -6.13 0.17 14.45
N PRO A 87 -6.94 0.73 15.37
CA PRO A 87 -6.69 0.59 16.80
C PRO A 87 -6.78 -0.87 17.27
N ASN A 88 -5.90 -1.29 18.19
CA ASN A 88 -5.87 -2.68 18.68
C ASN A 88 -7.10 -3.11 19.51
N HIS A 89 -7.87 -2.15 20.03
CA HIS A 89 -9.17 -2.45 20.65
C HIS A 89 -10.23 -2.78 19.60
N LEU A 90 -10.11 -2.29 18.38
CA LEU A 90 -10.96 -2.69 17.26
C LEU A 90 -10.56 -4.09 16.79
N LYS A 91 -11.24 -5.10 17.34
CA LYS A 91 -10.94 -6.50 17.05
C LYS A 91 -11.24 -6.88 15.59
N PRO A 92 -10.60 -7.92 15.04
CA PRO A 92 -10.80 -8.34 13.66
C PRO A 92 -12.27 -8.61 13.31
N GLN A 93 -13.07 -9.09 14.28
CA GLN A 93 -14.52 -9.27 14.13
C GLN A 93 -15.24 -7.97 13.83
N ASN A 94 -14.96 -6.94 14.63
CA ASN A 94 -15.56 -5.62 14.48
C ASN A 94 -15.11 -4.96 13.18
N PHE A 95 -13.86 -5.17 12.77
CA PHE A 95 -13.36 -4.70 11.48
C PHE A 95 -14.07 -5.40 10.30
N CYS A 96 -14.31 -6.71 10.38
CA CYS A 96 -15.10 -7.42 9.37
C CYS A 96 -16.53 -6.87 9.27
N GLN A 97 -17.17 -6.60 10.41
CA GLN A 97 -18.50 -6.00 10.45
C GLN A 97 -18.51 -4.56 9.92
N PHE A 98 -17.46 -3.77 10.19
CA PHE A 98 -17.29 -2.44 9.62
C PHE A 98 -17.24 -2.49 8.09
N CYS A 99 -16.56 -3.50 7.53
CA CYS A 99 -16.43 -3.73 6.09
C CYS A 99 -17.60 -4.50 5.45
N ASP A 100 -18.66 -4.87 6.21
CA ASP A 100 -19.69 -5.84 5.81
C ASP A 100 -20.32 -5.53 4.43
N SER A 101 -20.57 -4.25 4.15
CA SER A 101 -21.14 -3.78 2.87
C SER A 101 -20.28 -4.08 1.63
N PHE A 102 -19.00 -4.43 1.81
CA PHE A 102 -18.07 -4.76 0.73
C PHE A 102 -17.49 -6.17 0.84
N ILE A 103 -17.87 -6.99 1.83
CA ILE A 103 -17.26 -8.30 2.06
C ILE A 103 -17.33 -9.23 0.84
N GLN A 104 -18.41 -9.17 0.06
CA GLN A 104 -18.55 -9.94 -1.18
C GLN A 104 -17.54 -9.56 -2.28
N HIS A 105 -16.99 -8.34 -2.22
CA HIS A 105 -15.99 -7.84 -3.18
C HIS A 105 -14.56 -7.95 -2.65
N ILE A 106 -14.40 -8.18 -1.34
CA ILE A 106 -13.10 -8.41 -0.71
C ILE A 106 -12.74 -9.86 -0.98
N LEU A 107 -11.57 -10.12 -1.57
CA LEU A 107 -11.05 -11.47 -1.73
C LEU A 107 -10.24 -11.90 -0.50
N GLU A 108 -9.36 -11.00 -0.05
CA GLU A 108 -8.42 -11.29 1.02
C GLU A 108 -8.25 -10.06 1.92
N MET A 109 -8.26 -10.28 3.23
CA MET A 109 -7.82 -9.34 4.25
C MET A 109 -6.69 -9.96 5.04
N ARG A 110 -5.55 -9.28 5.17
CA ARG A 110 -4.42 -9.71 6.00
C ARG A 110 -4.08 -8.64 7.01
N LEU A 111 -4.15 -9.00 8.29
CA LEU A 111 -3.76 -8.13 9.39
C LEU A 111 -2.25 -8.24 9.62
N VAL A 112 -1.58 -7.09 9.71
CA VAL A 112 -0.13 -7.00 9.93
C VAL A 112 0.17 -5.98 11.01
N ARG A 113 1.27 -6.19 11.74
CA ARG A 113 1.84 -5.20 12.66
C ARG A 113 2.75 -4.28 11.87
N ASN A 114 2.67 -2.97 12.08
CA ASN A 114 3.64 -2.05 11.51
C ASN A 114 4.86 -1.96 12.42
N ASP A 115 6.06 -2.02 11.86
CA ASP A 115 7.28 -1.90 12.65
C ASP A 115 7.36 -0.51 13.29
N GLY A 116 7.63 -0.46 14.60
CA GLY A 116 7.83 0.79 15.35
C GLY A 116 6.56 1.55 15.75
N MET A 117 5.38 1.15 15.28
CA MET A 117 4.09 1.71 15.71
C MET A 117 3.46 0.82 16.77
N GLY A 118 3.66 1.17 18.04
CA GLY A 118 3.02 0.48 19.16
C GLY A 118 1.49 0.66 19.13
N ASP A 119 0.78 -0.41 19.47
CA ASP A 119 -0.66 -0.45 19.73
C ASP A 119 -1.66 -0.30 18.55
N GLN A 120 -1.20 -0.46 17.32
CA GLN A 120 -2.07 -0.47 16.13
C GLN A 120 -1.68 -1.58 15.14
N TYR A 121 -2.61 -1.95 14.28
CA TYR A 121 -2.35 -2.85 13.15
C TYR A 121 -2.78 -2.22 11.83
N SER A 122 -2.26 -2.74 10.73
CA SER A 122 -2.73 -2.42 9.38
C SER A 122 -3.48 -3.59 8.79
N VAL A 123 -4.39 -3.32 7.85
CA VAL A 123 -5.11 -4.35 7.10
C VAL A 123 -4.80 -4.19 5.63
N LEU A 124 -4.17 -5.20 5.02
CA LEU A 124 -4.03 -5.31 3.57
C LEU A 124 -5.31 -5.93 3.04
N ILE A 125 -5.93 -5.31 2.04
CA ILE A 125 -7.18 -5.75 1.44
C ILE A 125 -6.97 -5.91 -0.06
N ARG A 126 -7.28 -7.09 -0.59
CA ARG A 126 -7.38 -7.35 -2.03
C ARG A 126 -8.85 -7.41 -2.40
N LEU A 127 -9.25 -6.63 -3.40
CA LEU A 127 -10.60 -6.68 -3.95
C LEU A 127 -10.64 -7.40 -5.29
N ASP A 128 -11.85 -7.80 -5.69
CA ASP A 128 -12.15 -8.51 -6.94
C ASP A 128 -11.80 -7.69 -8.19
N ASN A 129 -12.05 -6.38 -8.18
CA ASN A 129 -11.84 -5.49 -9.30
C ASN A 129 -11.55 -4.04 -8.86
N GLN A 130 -11.08 -3.21 -9.79
CA GLN A 130 -10.67 -1.84 -9.51
C GLN A 130 -11.83 -0.93 -9.09
N ASN A 131 -13.03 -1.12 -9.66
CA ASN A 131 -14.18 -0.29 -9.31
C ASN A 131 -14.60 -0.53 -7.85
N SER A 132 -14.64 -1.79 -7.41
CA SER A 132 -14.89 -2.14 -6.02
C SER A 132 -13.86 -1.49 -5.08
N ALA A 133 -12.58 -1.47 -5.46
CA ALA A 133 -11.52 -0.85 -4.65
C ALA A 133 -11.69 0.67 -4.55
N ASP A 134 -12.07 1.32 -5.65
CA ASP A 134 -12.34 2.76 -5.67
C ASP A 134 -13.55 3.11 -4.80
N ASP A 135 -14.60 2.31 -4.89
CA ASP A 135 -15.83 2.52 -4.13
C ASP A 135 -15.60 2.23 -2.64
N PHE A 136 -14.81 1.20 -2.31
CA PHE A 136 -14.35 0.96 -0.93
C PHE A 136 -13.58 2.18 -0.40
N TYR A 137 -12.60 2.68 -1.15
CA TYR A 137 -11.81 3.86 -0.77
C TYR A 137 -12.72 5.07 -0.52
N LYS A 138 -13.61 5.40 -1.46
CA LYS A 138 -14.54 6.54 -1.32
C LYS A 138 -15.51 6.37 -0.16
N HIS A 139 -15.91 5.14 0.13
CA HIS A 139 -16.88 4.84 1.18
C HIS A 139 -16.27 4.93 2.57
N PHE A 140 -15.06 4.38 2.76
CA PHE A 140 -14.45 4.21 4.08
C PHE A 140 -13.37 5.22 4.42
N ASN A 141 -12.65 5.79 3.45
CA ASN A 141 -11.58 6.73 3.75
C ASN A 141 -12.13 7.97 4.47
N GLY A 142 -11.56 8.29 5.63
CA GLY A 142 -11.99 9.39 6.49
C GLY A 142 -13.24 9.11 7.35
N ARG A 143 -13.86 7.93 7.25
CA ARG A 143 -14.96 7.54 8.15
C ARG A 143 -14.45 6.98 9.47
N ARG A 144 -15.14 7.30 10.56
CA ARG A 144 -14.89 6.65 11.86
C ARG A 144 -15.30 5.18 11.82
N PHE A 145 -14.57 4.34 12.55
CA PHE A 145 -14.91 2.92 12.70
C PHE A 145 -16.22 2.70 13.47
N SER A 146 -16.53 3.58 14.43
CA SER A 146 -17.83 3.64 15.08
C SER A 146 -18.12 5.08 15.56
N SER A 147 -19.31 5.32 16.10
CA SER A 147 -19.65 6.61 16.71
C SER A 147 -18.86 6.91 17.99
N GLN A 148 -18.26 5.90 18.61
CA GLN A 148 -17.48 6.01 19.85
C GLN A 148 -15.98 6.23 19.58
N GLU A 149 -15.51 5.95 18.37
CA GLU A 149 -14.11 6.11 18.00
C GLU A 149 -13.84 7.55 17.56
N GLU A 150 -12.71 8.11 17.97
CA GLU A 150 -12.24 9.41 17.46
C GLU A 150 -11.43 9.24 16.17
N GLU A 151 -10.77 8.08 16.06
CA GLU A 151 -9.96 7.66 14.92
C GLU A 151 -10.81 7.41 13.66
N VAL A 152 -10.23 7.78 12.52
CA VAL A 152 -10.82 7.58 11.20
C VAL A 152 -10.09 6.49 10.45
N CYS A 153 -10.84 5.73 9.65
CA CYS A 153 -10.33 4.76 8.71
C CYS A 153 -9.53 5.47 7.62
N ARG A 154 -8.23 5.22 7.59
CA ARG A 154 -7.31 5.80 6.60
C ARG A 154 -6.94 4.74 5.58
N VAL A 155 -7.45 4.89 4.37
CA VAL A 155 -7.28 3.91 3.29
C VAL A 155 -6.28 4.43 2.28
N LEU A 156 -5.29 3.63 1.90
CA LEU A 156 -4.30 3.96 0.86
C LEU A 156 -4.26 2.85 -0.20
N PHE A 157 -3.97 3.20 -1.44
CA PHE A 157 -3.70 2.21 -2.49
C PHE A 157 -2.29 1.64 -2.34
N ILE A 158 -2.18 0.32 -2.54
CA ILE A 158 -0.91 -0.41 -2.54
C ILE A 158 -0.34 -0.44 -3.96
N VAL A 159 0.90 0.00 -4.10
CA VAL A 159 1.67 -0.11 -5.35
C VAL A 159 2.23 -1.52 -5.48
N ASP A 160 2.88 -1.98 -4.42
CA ASP A 160 3.60 -3.25 -4.34
C ASP A 160 3.77 -3.72 -2.88
N VAL A 161 3.96 -5.03 -2.71
CA VAL A 161 4.28 -5.66 -1.41
C VAL A 161 5.46 -6.58 -1.58
N GLN A 162 6.54 -6.29 -0.86
CA GLN A 162 7.79 -7.03 -0.93
C GLN A 162 7.98 -7.81 0.35
N TYR A 163 7.91 -9.14 0.26
CA TYR A 163 8.15 -10.01 1.39
C TYR A 163 9.65 -10.24 1.56
N ALA A 164 10.13 -10.19 2.80
CA ALA A 164 11.48 -10.60 3.13
C ALA A 164 11.58 -12.11 2.88
N ALA A 165 12.40 -12.52 1.92
CA ALA A 165 12.66 -13.94 1.66
C ALA A 165 13.38 -14.53 2.88
N LEU A 166 12.65 -15.27 3.72
CA LEU A 166 13.27 -16.20 4.64
C LEU A 166 13.84 -17.33 3.77
N ILE A 167 15.16 -17.32 3.59
CA ILE A 167 15.90 -18.49 3.15
C ILE A 167 15.59 -19.61 4.16
N GLU A 168 15.16 -20.75 3.59
CA GLU A 168 14.80 -22.04 4.21
C GLU A 168 13.33 -22.22 4.66
N HIS A 169 12.52 -22.67 3.69
CA HIS A 169 11.33 -23.54 3.84
C HIS A 169 9.98 -22.96 4.31
N ALA A 170 9.64 -21.72 3.99
CA ALA A 170 8.22 -21.35 3.81
C ALA A 170 7.92 -21.28 2.31
N GLN A 171 7.71 -22.46 1.72
CA GLN A 171 7.29 -22.57 0.33
C GLN A 171 6.04 -21.73 0.09
N PHE A 172 6.07 -20.85 -0.91
CA PHE A 172 5.02 -20.90 -1.91
C PHE A 172 5.02 -22.34 -2.42
N SER A 173 4.14 -23.18 -1.88
CA SER A 173 4.10 -24.62 -2.11
C SER A 173 3.80 -24.92 -3.57
N SER A 174 4.84 -24.92 -4.40
CA SER A 174 4.85 -25.71 -5.62
C SER A 174 4.93 -27.19 -5.21
N ALA A 175 3.75 -27.79 -5.08
CA ALA A 175 3.48 -29.23 -5.14
C ALA A 175 4.27 -30.15 -4.19
N SER A 176 3.76 -30.32 -2.98
CA SER A 176 3.80 -31.63 -2.28
C SER A 176 2.61 -31.70 -1.33
N SER A 177 1.57 -32.42 -1.75
CA SER A 177 0.21 -32.51 -1.16
C SER A 177 -0.42 -31.15 -0.83
N MET A 178 -1.16 -30.58 -1.79
CA MET A 178 -2.06 -29.43 -1.55
C MET A 178 -3.17 -29.86 -0.59
N GLU A 179 -2.88 -29.89 0.71
CA GLU A 179 -3.91 -29.79 1.72
C GLU A 179 -4.34 -28.33 1.68
N GLU A 180 -5.44 -28.06 0.97
CA GLU A 180 -5.92 -26.70 0.92
C GLU A 180 -6.45 -26.28 2.28
N PRO A 181 -6.24 -25.03 2.67
CA PRO A 181 -6.53 -24.61 4.03
C PRO A 181 -8.06 -24.55 4.22
N TYR A 182 -8.53 -25.18 5.29
CA TYR A 182 -9.92 -25.14 5.72
C TYR A 182 -10.11 -24.06 6.77
N CYS A 183 -11.30 -23.46 6.82
CA CYS A 183 -11.65 -22.56 7.91
C CYS A 183 -11.82 -23.38 9.20
N PRO A 184 -11.05 -23.11 10.28
CA PRO A 184 -11.19 -23.84 11.55
C PRO A 184 -12.56 -23.68 12.24
N VAL A 185 -13.36 -22.69 11.82
CA VAL A 185 -14.67 -22.38 12.42
C VAL A 185 -15.79 -23.19 11.77
N CYS A 186 -15.92 -23.18 10.43
CA CYS A 186 -16.97 -23.90 9.71
C CYS A 186 -16.52 -25.22 9.07
N LEU A 187 -15.21 -25.50 9.03
CA LEU A 187 -14.59 -26.66 8.38
C LEU A 187 -14.80 -26.73 6.86
N GLU A 188 -15.19 -25.62 6.22
CA GLU A 188 -15.29 -25.50 4.78
C GLU A 188 -13.96 -25.03 4.17
N ARG A 189 -13.77 -25.30 2.88
CA ARG A 189 -12.58 -24.88 2.12
C ARG A 189 -12.49 -23.36 2.05
N LEU A 190 -11.30 -22.80 2.28
CA LEU A 190 -11.09 -21.36 2.12
C LEU A 190 -11.02 -20.94 0.64
N ASP A 191 -10.72 -21.85 -0.29
CA ASP A 191 -10.60 -21.51 -1.72
C ASP A 191 -11.93 -21.53 -2.49
N GLN A 192 -12.95 -22.17 -1.93
CA GLN A 192 -14.21 -22.46 -2.62
C GLN A 192 -15.04 -21.18 -2.78
N ASP A 193 -14.94 -20.30 -1.78
CA ASP A 193 -15.39 -18.92 -1.81
C ASP A 193 -14.18 -18.01 -1.56
N MET A 194 -13.45 -17.66 -2.63
CA MET A 194 -12.33 -16.70 -2.58
C MET A 194 -12.73 -15.32 -2.04
N SER A 195 -14.01 -15.06 -1.79
CA SER A 195 -14.50 -13.83 -1.17
C SER A 195 -14.45 -13.90 0.35
N GLY A 196 -13.85 -12.89 0.96
CA GLY A 196 -13.93 -12.63 2.39
C GLY A 196 -13.07 -13.57 3.19
N ILE A 197 -11.83 -13.82 2.80
CA ILE A 197 -10.86 -14.53 3.64
C ILE A 197 -10.14 -13.52 4.53
N LEU A 198 -10.11 -13.75 5.84
CA LEU A 198 -9.36 -12.98 6.83
C LEU A 198 -8.18 -13.80 7.37
N THR A 199 -6.96 -13.34 7.13
CA THR A 199 -5.74 -13.80 7.82
C THR A 199 -5.43 -12.88 8.99
N THR A 200 -5.44 -13.43 10.20
CA THR A 200 -5.15 -12.70 11.44
C THR A 200 -3.66 -12.43 11.62
N ILE A 201 -3.32 -11.61 12.62
CA ILE A 201 -1.93 -11.27 12.95
C ILE A 201 -1.11 -12.52 13.32
N CYS A 202 -1.71 -13.59 13.87
CA CYS A 202 -1.01 -14.85 14.15
C CYS A 202 -0.93 -15.79 12.93
N ASN A 203 -1.27 -15.31 11.74
CA ASN A 203 -1.19 -16.00 10.46
C ASN A 203 -2.16 -17.18 10.28
N HIS A 204 -3.34 -17.10 10.91
CA HIS A 204 -4.43 -18.05 10.70
C HIS A 204 -5.54 -17.44 9.86
N SER A 205 -6.12 -18.24 8.96
CA SER A 205 -7.09 -17.78 7.97
C SER A 205 -8.48 -18.33 8.23
N PHE A 206 -9.49 -17.49 8.01
CA PHE A 206 -10.90 -17.79 8.27
C PHE A 206 -11.79 -17.08 7.25
N HIS A 207 -13.03 -17.55 7.05
CA HIS A 207 -14.03 -16.71 6.39
C HIS A 207 -14.40 -15.52 7.29
N CYS A 208 -14.57 -14.35 6.70
CA CYS A 208 -15.00 -13.13 7.37
C CYS A 208 -16.37 -13.32 8.03
N SER A 209 -17.26 -14.09 7.40
CA SER A 209 -18.58 -14.46 7.92
C SER A 209 -18.52 -15.36 9.17
N CYS A 210 -17.44 -16.13 9.33
CA CYS A 210 -17.18 -16.96 10.49
C CYS A 210 -16.59 -16.12 11.63
N ILE A 211 -15.55 -15.32 11.33
CA ILE A 211 -14.91 -14.48 12.34
C ILE A 211 -15.83 -13.36 12.82
N SER A 212 -16.66 -12.75 11.97
CA SER A 212 -17.58 -11.69 12.40
C SER A 212 -18.60 -12.15 13.46
N LYS A 213 -18.83 -13.47 13.59
CA LYS A 213 -19.71 -14.10 14.59
C LYS A 213 -18.94 -14.67 15.79
N TRP A 214 -17.61 -14.64 15.76
CA TRP A 214 -16.78 -15.20 16.82
C TRP A 214 -16.77 -14.28 18.04
N THR A 215 -17.14 -14.81 19.20
CA THR A 215 -17.37 -14.01 20.41
C THR A 215 -16.10 -13.76 21.22
N ASP A 216 -15.07 -14.58 21.05
CA ASP A 216 -13.85 -14.47 21.85
C ASP A 216 -12.85 -13.52 21.21
N SER A 217 -12.06 -12.84 22.04
CA SER A 217 -11.05 -11.89 21.56
C SER A 217 -9.77 -12.56 21.02
N SER A 218 -9.66 -13.89 21.18
CA SER A 218 -8.55 -14.71 20.71
C SER A 218 -8.83 -15.35 19.35
N CYS A 219 -7.75 -15.68 18.64
CA CYS A 219 -7.81 -16.49 17.43
C CYS A 219 -8.43 -17.88 17.74
N PRO A 220 -9.36 -18.44 16.94
CA PRO A 220 -10.03 -19.73 17.18
C PRO A 220 -9.18 -21.01 17.08
N VAL A 221 -7.87 -20.93 17.28
CA VAL A 221 -6.89 -22.01 17.05
C VAL A 221 -5.85 -22.07 18.15
#